data_AF-A0A7D8UNP0-F1
#
_entry.id   AF-A0A7D8UNP0-F1
#
_cell.length_a   1.000
_cell.length_b   1.000
_cell.length_c   1.000
_cell.angle_alpha   90.00
_cell.angle_beta   90.00
_cell.angle_gamma   90.00
#
_symmetry.space_group_name_H-M   'P 1'
#
loop_
_entity.id
_entity.type
_entity.pdbx_description
1 polymer ?
#
loop_
_entity_poly.entity_id
_entity_poly.type
_entity_poly.pdbx_seq_one_letter_code
_entity_poly.pdbx_strand_id
1 'polypeptide(L)'
;HAFAPLRVDVSGTGAGDGNGVGEKVQVWGTFRGNEWGNKGEEYAVRKVGGVWVWEVRVIAEKEYFFERSGFSPLSLLKNPMILIAGVSMIIVFGMPYLMDSMDPEMRAEFEERQKSTSITSGTAANPLQNFDAAAWLAGSGPKRSDTPVEKGITR
;
A
#
# COMPACT_ATOMS: atom_id res chain seq x y z
N HIS A 1 6.13 -22.90 -8.38
CA HIS A 1 6.70 -22.11 -9.50
C HIS A 1 5.65 -21.74 -10.54
N ALA A 2 5.72 -20.52 -11.05
CA ALA A 2 4.96 -20.00 -12.16
C ALA A 2 5.88 -19.90 -13.38
N PHE A 3 5.40 -20.33 -14.54
CA PHE A 3 6.15 -20.38 -15.78
C PHE A 3 5.61 -19.35 -16.77
N ALA A 4 6.44 -18.99 -17.74
CA ALA A 4 6.00 -18.17 -18.86
C ALA A 4 4.86 -18.86 -19.64
N PRO A 5 3.76 -18.15 -19.95
CA PRO A 5 2.75 -18.65 -20.88
C PRO A 5 3.34 -18.84 -22.28
N LEU A 6 3.25 -20.06 -22.80
CA LEU A 6 3.72 -20.45 -24.13
C LEU A 6 2.57 -20.99 -24.98
N ARG A 7 2.64 -20.72 -26.27
CA ARG A 7 1.79 -21.29 -27.30
C ARG A 7 2.62 -22.21 -28.19
N VAL A 8 2.08 -23.38 -28.49
CA VAL A 8 2.71 -24.37 -29.37
C VAL A 8 1.81 -24.57 -30.58
N ASP A 9 2.31 -24.28 -31.78
CA ASP A 9 1.63 -24.66 -33.02
C ASP A 9 2.36 -25.87 -33.62
N VAL A 10 1.58 -26.88 -34.00
CA VAL A 10 2.06 -28.08 -34.69
C VAL A 10 1.45 -28.09 -36.09
N SER A 11 2.30 -28.13 -37.10
CA SER A 11 1.88 -28.27 -38.50
C SER A 11 2.53 -29.52 -39.08
N GLY A 12 1.73 -30.46 -39.56
CA GLY A 12 2.18 -31.62 -40.31
C GLY A 12 1.10 -32.01 -41.30
N THR A 13 1.49 -32.38 -42.51
CA THR A 13 0.62 -33.15 -43.39
C THR A 13 0.49 -34.54 -42.78
N GLY A 14 -0.74 -34.91 -42.40
CA GLY A 14 -1.05 -36.31 -42.05
C GLY A 14 -0.57 -37.25 -43.16
N ALA A 15 -0.32 -38.50 -42.80
CA ALA A 15 0.25 -39.57 -43.65
C ALA A 15 -0.55 -39.86 -44.94
N GLY A 16 -0.61 -38.92 -45.87
CA GLY A 16 -1.46 -38.97 -47.06
C GLY A 16 -0.88 -38.36 -48.33
N ASP A 17 0.10 -37.46 -48.25
CA ASP A 17 0.74 -36.92 -49.46
C ASP A 17 2.25 -37.12 -49.41
N GLY A 18 2.77 -37.93 -50.32
CA GLY A 18 4.18 -38.32 -50.48
C GLY A 18 5.14 -37.17 -50.85
N ASN A 19 4.81 -35.92 -50.52
CA ASN A 19 5.75 -34.82 -50.49
C ASN A 19 6.19 -34.63 -49.04
N GLY A 20 7.43 -35.04 -48.75
CA GLY A 20 8.05 -35.09 -47.42
C GLY A 20 8.19 -33.76 -46.68
N VAL A 21 7.08 -33.09 -46.40
CA VAL A 21 7.01 -31.98 -45.46
C VAL A 21 6.89 -32.59 -44.07
N GLY A 22 8.03 -32.77 -43.41
CA GLY A 22 8.09 -33.28 -42.05
C GLY A 22 7.26 -32.43 -41.09
N GLU A 23 6.77 -33.07 -40.02
CA GLU A 23 6.13 -32.39 -38.89
C GLU A 23 6.99 -31.20 -38.43
N LYS A 24 6.40 -30.02 -38.34
CA LYS A 24 7.03 -28.77 -37.90
C LYS A 24 6.34 -28.30 -36.62
N VAL A 25 7.13 -28.08 -35.58
CA VAL A 25 6.69 -27.55 -34.29
C VAL A 25 7.29 -26.17 -34.08
N GLN A 26 6.45 -25.20 -33.70
CA GLN A 26 6.86 -23.85 -33.39
C GLN A 26 6.28 -23.43 -32.03
N VAL A 27 7.07 -22.68 -31.26
CA VAL A 27 6.71 -22.28 -29.90
C VAL A 27 6.87 -20.77 -29.77
N TRP A 28 5.86 -20.07 -29.23
CA TRP A 28 5.90 -18.64 -28.99
C TRP A 28 5.52 -18.28 -27.56
N GLY A 29 6.13 -17.24 -27.01
CA GLY A 29 5.64 -16.55 -25.83
C GLY A 29 4.28 -15.91 -26.12
N THR A 30 3.33 -16.07 -25.21
CA THR A 30 1.98 -15.51 -25.37
C THR A 30 1.49 -14.93 -24.04
N PHE A 31 0.45 -14.09 -24.07
CA PHE A 31 -0.18 -13.56 -22.87
C PHE A 31 -1.69 -13.76 -22.95
N ARG A 32 -2.33 -13.86 -21.79
CA ARG A 32 -3.79 -13.94 -21.73
C ARG A 32 -4.38 -12.66 -22.30
N GLY A 33 -5.30 -12.79 -23.26
CA GLY A 33 -6.00 -11.67 -23.89
C GLY A 33 -5.42 -11.21 -25.24
N ASN A 34 -4.32 -11.80 -25.73
CA ASN A 34 -3.81 -11.51 -27.08
C ASN A 34 -4.68 -12.17 -28.16
N GLU A 35 -4.84 -11.51 -29.31
CA GLU A 35 -5.45 -12.09 -30.51
C GLU A 35 -4.64 -13.29 -31.03
N TRP A 36 -5.31 -14.24 -31.69
CA TRP A 36 -4.66 -15.45 -32.20
C TRP A 36 -3.59 -15.18 -33.26
N GLY A 37 -3.69 -14.10 -34.02
CA GLY A 37 -2.67 -13.69 -34.99
C GLY A 37 -1.43 -13.05 -34.34
N ASN A 38 -1.55 -12.54 -33.12
CA ASN A 38 -0.49 -11.83 -32.42
C ASN A 38 0.41 -12.81 -31.66
N LYS A 39 1.43 -13.32 -32.37
CA LYS A 39 2.45 -14.20 -31.80
C LYS A 39 3.57 -13.36 -31.19
N GLY A 40 3.95 -13.67 -29.96
CA GLY A 40 5.07 -13.02 -29.27
C GLY A 40 6.43 -13.60 -29.71
N GLU A 41 7.41 -13.54 -28.82
CA GLU A 41 8.77 -14.05 -29.04
C GLU A 41 8.77 -15.54 -29.39
N GLU A 42 9.45 -15.93 -30.48
CA GLU A 42 9.61 -17.33 -30.87
C GLU A 42 10.72 -17.99 -30.05
N TYR A 43 10.43 -19.16 -29.49
CA TYR A 43 11.35 -19.96 -28.70
C TYR A 43 12.10 -20.94 -29.59
N ALA A 44 13.40 -21.10 -29.35
CA ALA A 44 14.21 -22.07 -30.06
C ALA A 44 13.76 -23.50 -29.73
N VAL A 45 13.29 -24.22 -30.75
CA VAL A 45 12.90 -25.62 -30.65
C VAL A 45 13.99 -26.49 -31.27
N ARG A 46 14.35 -27.59 -30.61
CA ARG A 46 15.33 -28.57 -31.09
C ARG A 46 14.71 -29.96 -31.09
N LYS A 47 15.14 -30.83 -32.01
CA LYS A 47 14.72 -32.23 -32.04
C LYS A 47 15.82 -33.12 -31.49
N VAL A 48 15.58 -33.81 -30.37
CA VAL A 48 16.53 -34.72 -29.70
C VAL A 48 15.89 -36.09 -29.63
N GLY A 49 16.52 -37.10 -30.24
CA GLY A 49 15.99 -38.48 -30.22
C GLY A 49 14.58 -38.63 -30.81
N GLY A 50 14.21 -37.77 -31.77
CA GLY A 50 12.86 -37.74 -32.35
C GLY A 50 11.84 -36.88 -31.60
N VAL A 51 12.19 -36.35 -30.41
CA VAL A 51 11.31 -35.54 -29.57
C VAL A 51 11.66 -34.05 -29.70
N TRP A 52 10.64 -33.20 -29.82
CA TRP A 52 10.79 -31.75 -29.82
C TRP A 52 10.98 -31.21 -28.40
N VAL A 53 12.01 -30.40 -28.18
CA VAL A 53 12.42 -29.86 -26.87
C VAL A 53 12.73 -28.37 -26.99
N TRP A 54 12.29 -27.59 -26.00
CA TRP A 54 12.54 -26.15 -25.86
C TRP A 54 12.78 -25.79 -24.39
N GLU A 55 13.36 -24.61 -24.14
CA GLU A 55 13.56 -24.13 -22.77
C GLU A 55 12.29 -23.47 -22.20
N VAL A 56 12.03 -23.68 -20.91
CA VAL A 56 10.94 -23.01 -20.19
C VAL A 56 11.52 -22.29 -18.99
N ARG A 57 11.28 -20.98 -18.88
CA ARG A 57 11.75 -20.15 -17.78
C ARG A 57 10.73 -20.07 -16.66
N VAL A 58 11.22 -20.20 -15.43
CA VAL A 58 10.45 -19.90 -14.21
C VAL A 58 10.43 -18.39 -14.02
N ILE A 59 9.24 -17.81 -13.92
CA ILE A 59 9.05 -16.36 -13.72
C ILE A 59 8.93 -16.03 -12.23
N ALA A 60 8.25 -16.87 -11.46
CA ALA A 60 8.01 -16.62 -10.05
C ALA A 60 7.83 -17.92 -9.25
N GLU A 61 7.91 -17.82 -7.92
CA GLU A 61 7.39 -18.85 -7.03
C GLU A 61 5.87 -18.69 -6.89
N LYS A 62 5.15 -19.78 -6.62
CA LYS A 62 3.70 -19.70 -6.38
C LYS A 62 3.48 -19.75 -4.88
N GLU A 63 3.15 -18.60 -4.30
CA GLU A 63 2.70 -18.50 -2.93
C GLU A 63 1.20 -18.76 -2.90
N TYR A 64 0.81 -19.89 -2.30
CA TYR A 64 -0.61 -20.26 -2.14
C TYR A 64 -1.15 -19.90 -0.77
N PHE A 65 -0.28 -19.47 0.14
CA PHE A 65 -0.59 -19.17 1.52
C PHE A 65 -0.23 -17.74 1.83
N PHE A 66 -1.11 -17.07 2.56
CA PHE A 66 -0.78 -15.82 3.22
C PHE A 66 -0.29 -16.13 4.63
N GLU A 67 0.89 -15.64 4.98
CA GLU A 67 1.35 -15.68 6.36
C GLU A 67 0.44 -14.79 7.21
N ARG A 68 0.06 -15.29 8.39
CA ARG A 68 -0.66 -14.48 9.36
C ARG A 68 0.31 -13.49 9.98
N SER A 69 -0.04 -12.21 9.98
CA SER A 69 0.70 -11.21 10.75
C SER A 69 0.65 -11.58 12.23
N GLY A 70 1.79 -12.02 12.77
CA GLY A 70 1.94 -12.32 14.19
C GLY A 70 2.07 -11.06 15.04
N PHE A 71 2.21 -11.27 16.36
CA PHE A 71 2.54 -10.19 17.28
C PHE A 71 4.01 -9.80 17.11
N SER A 72 4.27 -8.57 16.63
CA SER A 72 5.61 -8.00 16.52
C SER A 72 5.73 -6.80 17.47
N PRO A 73 6.54 -6.88 18.54
CA PRO A 73 6.78 -5.75 19.45
C PRO A 73 7.29 -4.51 18.73
N LEU A 74 8.12 -4.71 17.69
CA LEU A 74 8.64 -3.62 16.87
C LEU A 74 7.52 -2.95 16.05
N SER A 75 6.56 -3.73 15.55
CA SER A 75 5.40 -3.20 14.82
C SER A 75 4.44 -2.45 15.74
N LEU A 76 4.35 -2.86 17.01
CA LEU A 76 3.57 -2.17 18.04
C LEU A 76 4.11 -0.75 18.29
N LEU A 77 5.44 -0.62 18.42
CA LEU A 77 6.12 0.67 18.58
C LEU A 77 6.01 1.55 17.33
N LYS A 78 6.00 0.96 16.13
CA LYS A 78 5.85 1.70 14.86
C LYS A 78 4.42 2.18 14.61
N ASN A 79 3.44 1.77 15.42
CA ASN A 79 2.06 2.18 15.24
C ASN A 79 1.82 3.56 15.89
N PRO A 80 1.51 4.61 15.11
CA PRO A 80 1.34 5.97 15.64
C PRO A 80 0.21 6.05 16.68
N MET A 81 -0.85 5.24 16.53
CA MET A 81 -1.96 5.22 17.50
C MET A 81 -1.51 4.69 18.86
N ILE A 82 -0.63 3.68 18.88
CA ILE A 82 -0.14 3.08 20.12
C ILE A 82 0.87 4.02 20.80
N LEU A 83 1.71 4.70 20.04
CA LEU A 83 2.61 5.72 20.59
C LEU A 83 1.84 6.88 21.22
N ILE A 84 0.82 7.39 20.53
CA ILE A 84 -0.04 8.46 21.05
C ILE A 84 -0.75 7.99 22.33
N ALA A 85 -1.29 6.77 22.34
CA ALA A 85 -1.90 6.19 23.54
C ALA A 85 -0.90 6.00 24.69
N GLY A 86 0.34 5.60 24.40
CA GLY A 86 1.39 5.46 25.41
C GLY A 86 1.80 6.81 26.01
N VAL A 87 2.04 7.81 25.16
CA VAL A 87 2.38 9.17 25.59
C VAL A 87 1.24 9.81 26.36
N SER A 88 -0.01 9.63 25.94
CA SER A 88 -1.16 10.17 26.67
C SER A 88 -1.29 9.54 28.06
N MET A 89 -1.07 8.23 28.21
CA MET A 89 -1.04 7.59 29.53
C MET A 89 0.06 8.18 30.41
N ILE A 90 1.27 8.40 29.87
CA ILE A 90 2.36 9.04 30.62
C ILE A 90 1.96 10.45 31.08
N ILE A 91 1.29 11.23 30.26
CA ILE A 91 0.84 12.59 30.62
C ILE A 91 -0.24 12.52 31.70
N VAL A 92 -1.27 11.69 31.53
CA VAL A 92 -2.39 11.59 32.48
C VAL A 92 -1.91 11.19 33.88
N PHE A 93 -0.97 10.25 33.98
CA PHE A 93 -0.42 9.80 35.26
C PHE A 93 0.79 10.62 35.73
N GLY A 94 1.53 11.26 34.83
CA GLY A 94 2.75 12.01 35.13
C GLY A 94 2.50 13.48 35.46
N MET A 95 1.50 14.12 34.86
CA MET A 95 1.15 15.51 35.13
C MET A 95 0.82 15.80 36.59
N PRO A 96 0.04 14.96 37.32
CA PRO A 96 -0.21 15.18 38.74
C PRO A 96 1.10 15.26 39.55
N TYR A 97 2.04 14.37 39.25
CA TYR A 97 3.34 14.34 39.93
C TYR A 97 4.19 15.58 39.62
N LEU A 98 4.19 16.04 38.36
CA LEU A 98 4.88 17.27 37.98
C LEU A 98 4.28 18.49 38.68
N MET A 99 2.93 18.56 38.73
CA MET A 99 2.24 19.66 39.40
C MET A 99 2.56 19.68 40.89
N ASP A 100 2.58 18.54 41.58
CA ASP A 100 2.89 18.46 43.02
C ASP A 100 4.30 18.96 43.38
N SER A 101 5.22 18.92 42.41
CA SER A 101 6.59 19.43 42.57
C SER A 101 6.81 20.89 42.13
N MET A 102 5.79 21.58 41.62
CA MET A 102 5.90 22.96 41.12
C MET A 102 5.61 24.02 42.18
N ASP A 103 6.39 25.11 42.16
CA ASP A 103 6.21 26.29 43.00
C ASP A 103 4.86 27.01 42.70
N PRO A 104 4.09 27.49 43.69
CA PRO A 104 2.83 28.21 43.51
C PRO A 104 2.79 29.30 42.42
N GLU A 105 3.85 30.08 42.19
CA GLU A 105 3.86 31.07 41.08
C GLU A 105 3.85 30.40 39.70
N MET A 106 4.62 29.33 39.52
CA MET A 106 4.66 28.60 38.24
C MET A 106 3.36 27.85 37.96
N ARG A 107 2.68 27.38 39.00
CA ARG A 107 1.34 26.77 38.89
C ARG A 107 0.31 27.78 38.38
N ALA A 108 0.32 29.01 38.90
CA ALA A 108 -0.61 30.06 38.49
C ALA A 108 -0.42 30.46 37.01
N GLU A 109 0.83 30.64 36.55
CA GLU A 109 1.11 30.90 35.13
C GLU A 109 0.69 29.74 34.23
N PHE A 110 0.84 28.51 34.71
CA PHE A 110 0.43 27.31 33.96
C PHE A 110 -1.09 27.19 33.88
N GLU A 111 -1.83 27.54 34.93
CA GLU A 111 -3.29 27.61 34.92
C GLU A 111 -3.82 28.72 33.98
N GLU A 112 -3.16 29.87 33.93
CA GLU A 112 -3.50 30.94 32.97
C GLU A 112 -3.29 30.49 31.52
N ARG A 113 -2.22 29.73 31.26
CA ARG A 113 -1.94 29.16 29.93
C ARG A 113 -2.81 27.96 29.58
N GLN A 114 -3.26 27.18 30.56
CA GLN A 114 -4.25 26.12 30.35
C GLN A 114 -5.64 26.68 30.06
N LYS A 115 -6.02 27.80 30.68
CA LYS A 115 -7.28 28.49 30.35
C LYS A 115 -7.31 29.00 28.91
N SER A 116 -6.16 29.40 28.36
CA SER A 116 -6.06 29.81 26.95
C SER A 116 -5.87 28.64 25.98
N THR A 117 -5.47 27.46 26.46
CA THR A 117 -5.26 26.25 25.65
C THR A 117 -6.28 25.18 26.05
N SER A 118 -7.40 25.10 25.32
CA SER A 118 -8.59 24.25 25.57
C SER A 118 -8.37 22.71 25.59
N ILE A 119 -7.15 22.25 25.88
CA ILE A 119 -6.72 20.84 25.88
C ILE A 119 -6.82 20.19 27.28
N THR A 120 -6.91 20.96 28.36
CA THR A 120 -6.80 20.41 29.74
C THR A 120 -7.95 20.77 30.68
N SER A 121 -8.96 21.55 30.25
CA SER A 121 -10.12 21.87 31.07
C SER A 121 -11.21 20.79 31.02
N GLY A 122 -10.98 19.68 31.74
CA GLY A 122 -12.00 18.91 32.45
C GLY A 122 -13.20 18.33 31.68
N THR A 123 -13.22 18.37 30.35
CA THR A 123 -14.20 17.65 29.54
C THR A 123 -13.49 16.47 28.91
N ALA A 124 -14.14 15.32 28.88
CA ALA A 124 -13.72 14.17 28.09
C ALA A 124 -13.78 14.54 26.59
N ALA A 125 -12.86 15.39 26.16
CA ALA A 125 -12.65 15.73 24.78
C ALA A 125 -11.88 14.56 24.19
N ASN A 126 -12.60 13.71 23.46
CA ASN A 126 -12.01 12.76 22.55
C ASN A 126 -10.87 13.47 21.81
N PRO A 127 -9.60 13.06 21.96
CA PRO A 127 -8.49 13.67 21.21
C PRO A 127 -8.66 13.50 19.69
N LEU A 128 -9.58 12.62 19.26
CA LEU A 128 -10.04 12.50 17.87
C LEU A 128 -11.05 13.57 17.41
N GLN A 129 -11.78 14.24 18.31
CA GLN A 129 -12.82 15.20 17.92
C GLN A 129 -12.25 16.58 17.57
N ASN A 130 -11.16 16.98 18.24
CA ASN A 130 -10.48 18.26 17.96
C ASN A 130 -9.23 18.08 17.08
N PHE A 131 -8.87 16.85 16.76
CA PHE A 131 -7.82 16.54 15.79
C PHE A 131 -8.47 16.27 14.44
N ASP A 132 -8.46 17.28 13.56
CA ASP A 132 -8.85 17.12 12.17
C ASP A 132 -7.80 16.27 11.44
N ALA A 133 -7.86 14.95 11.66
CA ALA A 133 -7.00 13.96 11.04
C ALA A 133 -7.10 14.02 9.51
N ALA A 134 -8.25 14.42 8.99
CA ALA A 134 -8.48 14.60 7.56
C ALA A 134 -7.69 15.80 7.02
N ALA A 135 -7.70 16.97 7.68
CA ALA A 135 -6.91 18.12 7.27
C ALA A 135 -5.39 17.89 7.36
N TRP A 136 -4.93 17.15 8.38
CA TRP A 136 -3.51 16.81 8.53
C TRP A 136 -3.02 15.82 7.46
N LEU A 137 -3.82 14.79 7.14
CA LEU A 137 -3.51 13.83 6.06
C LEU A 137 -3.69 14.43 4.66
N ALA A 138 -4.60 15.40 4.50
CA ALA A 138 -4.82 16.11 3.24
C ALA A 138 -3.79 17.24 2.99
N GLY A 139 -2.84 17.45 3.92
CA GLY A 139 -1.79 18.47 3.80
C GLY A 139 -2.31 19.92 3.79
N SER A 140 -3.56 20.15 4.17
CA SER A 140 -4.16 21.48 4.19
C SER A 140 -4.00 22.11 5.57
N GLY A 141 -3.09 23.08 5.69
CA GLY A 141 -3.00 23.95 6.87
C GLY A 141 -4.29 24.76 7.07
N PRO A 142 -4.50 25.34 8.27
CA PRO A 142 -5.72 26.05 8.62
C PRO A 142 -5.96 27.23 7.69
N LYS A 143 -7.06 27.20 6.92
CA LYS A 143 -7.50 28.31 6.07
C LYS A 143 -7.90 29.50 6.96
N ARG A 144 -7.24 30.64 6.77
CA ARG A 144 -7.76 31.94 7.20
C ARG A 144 -9.13 32.15 6.57
N SER A 145 -10.11 32.45 7.41
CA SER A 145 -11.46 32.82 7.03
C SER A 145 -11.44 34.21 6.39
N ASP A 146 -11.34 34.28 5.06
CA ASP A 146 -11.70 35.51 4.34
C ASP A 146 -13.23 35.55 4.21
N THR A 147 -13.83 36.40 5.03
CA THR A 147 -15.21 36.86 4.86
C THR A 147 -15.35 37.54 3.50
N PRO A 148 -16.37 37.23 2.67
CA PRO A 148 -16.57 37.95 1.43
C PRO A 148 -17.13 39.35 1.76
N VAL A 149 -16.34 40.38 1.50
CA VAL A 149 -16.80 41.77 1.49
C VAL A 149 -17.71 41.94 0.29
N GLU A 150 -19.00 42.05 0.57
CA GLU A 150 -20.04 42.52 -0.33
C GLU A 150 -19.64 43.90 -0.90
N LYS A 151 -19.28 43.94 -2.18
CA LYS A 151 -19.20 45.19 -2.95
C LYS A 151 -20.27 45.15 -4.01
N GLY A 152 -21.38 45.83 -3.73
CA GLY A 152 -22.37 46.18 -4.73
C GLY A 152 -21.74 47.01 -5.85
N ILE A 153 -22.25 46.83 -7.06
CA ILE A 153 -22.27 47.84 -8.11
C ILE A 153 -23.60 47.67 -8.86
N THR A 154 -24.41 48.70 -8.71
CA THR A 154 -25.46 49.13 -9.61
C THR A 154 -24.88 49.55 -10.96
N ARG A 155 -25.45 49.06 -12.07
CA ARG A 155 -26.01 49.81 -13.20
C ARG A 155 -26.00 48.96 -14.47
#